data_AF-A0A1Y1UJ37-F1
#
_entry.id   AF-A0A1Y1UJ37-F1
#
_cell.length_a   1.000
_cell.length_b   1.000
_cell.length_c   1.000
_cell.angle_alpha   90.00
_cell.angle_beta   90.00
_cell.angle_gamma   90.00
#
_symmetry.space_group_name_H-M   'P 1'
#
loop_
_entity.id
_entity.type
_entity.pdbx_description
1 polymer ?
#
loop_
_entity_poly.entity_id
_entity_poly.type
_entity_poly.pdbx_seq_one_letter_code
_entity_poly.pdbx_strand_id
1 'polypeptide(L)'
;MVRFTIESVLSAARSRLYAFQPRLDGYKQFGSRRNQLPKHAQIYGIAAVIFLLLFTGYSFSDHFTAPTTAPTIYEAGIPGFNVFRNVWYNNQTFHLWDPTDAAMPVEDSILSPRTKAVVHTEIPIKGRHVVYLKGASLLINEKAGDEWSGLWHYYHFAAEAMLGGLTAFSIAESVERIESPQAYLPVVPDRLIIPWDSNWHDRWGINPLMVDALFDDVLEPEQWGKWREHDNWIFFDQLIIVDRWAAHRYNKGTQAWNKMSVDIFERPHPFEFFAPVRQRLMKHFGFHEHTSTIPNVVYVDRQSSDRRLVAEHHEALVALLRSRHERGEIKFVHAAWENHTVIEQFHISADADIMVGVHGNGLTHEMWMTEKATLVELFHPGVFLRDYQAVAHVLGHQYFAVWNDTLHTQAEWEADPGEKMSWMTHSGTEFPLYVPFFETLLDRLLAGV
;
A
#
# COMPACT_ATOMS: atom_id res chain seq x y z
N MET A 1 -34.10 26.81 12.62
CA MET A 1 -35.31 26.28 13.27
C MET A 1 -36.01 25.37 12.27
N VAL A 2 -35.69 24.07 12.26
CA VAL A 2 -36.43 23.00 11.58
C VAL A 2 -36.30 21.77 12.47
N ARG A 3 -37.40 21.33 13.09
CA ARG A 3 -37.45 20.09 13.89
C ARG A 3 -37.75 18.93 12.93
N PHE A 4 -36.76 18.07 12.68
CA PHE A 4 -37.04 16.74 12.12
C PHE A 4 -37.59 15.87 13.25
N THR A 5 -38.87 15.52 13.19
CA THR A 5 -39.50 14.60 14.15
C THR A 5 -39.29 13.16 13.70
N ILE A 6 -38.99 12.30 14.68
CA ILE A 6 -38.78 10.84 14.61
C ILE A 6 -39.88 10.11 13.81
N GLU A 7 -41.09 10.68 13.72
CA GLU A 7 -42.19 10.12 12.93
C GLU A 7 -41.93 10.07 11.41
N SER A 8 -41.13 11.00 10.87
CA SER A 8 -40.80 11.02 9.43
C SER A 8 -39.95 9.83 9.01
N VAL A 9 -39.02 9.40 9.87
CA VAL A 9 -38.17 8.22 9.69
C VAL A 9 -38.96 6.92 9.83
N LEU A 10 -39.92 6.88 10.76
CA LEU A 10 -40.79 5.72 10.98
C LEU A 10 -41.81 5.50 9.84
N SER A 11 -42.25 6.58 9.18
CA SER A 11 -43.13 6.52 8.01
C SER A 11 -42.42 5.91 6.79
N ALA A 12 -41.17 6.31 6.55
CA ALA A 12 -40.35 5.77 5.46
C ALA A 12 -40.05 4.26 5.66
N ALA A 13 -39.76 3.84 6.90
CA ALA A 13 -39.53 2.44 7.24
C ALA A 13 -40.79 1.55 7.06
N ARG A 14 -41.98 2.07 7.37
CA ARG A 14 -43.25 1.35 7.14
C ARG A 14 -43.56 1.15 5.66
N SER A 15 -43.23 2.11 4.80
CA SER A 15 -43.47 2.00 3.35
C SER A 15 -42.63 0.90 2.68
N ARG A 16 -41.41 0.64 3.18
CA ARG A 16 -40.51 -0.40 2.65
C ARG A 16 -40.81 -1.81 3.16
N LEU A 17 -41.45 -1.94 4.33
CA LEU A 17 -41.89 -3.23 4.87
C LEU A 17 -43.11 -3.83 4.13
N TYR A 18 -43.92 -3.02 3.46
CA TYR A 18 -45.06 -3.49 2.65
C TYR A 18 -44.68 -3.97 1.24
N ALA A 19 -43.45 -3.72 0.78
CA ALA A 19 -42.99 -4.13 -0.55
C ALA A 19 -42.41 -5.57 -0.60
N PHE A 20 -42.46 -6.32 0.51
CA PHE A 20 -41.90 -7.67 0.65
C PHE A 20 -42.96 -8.77 0.88
N GLN A 21 -44.13 -8.64 0.26
CA GLN A 21 -45.06 -9.76 0.05
C GLN A 21 -45.26 -9.95 -1.45
N PRO A 22 -44.58 -10.94 -2.06
CA PRO A 22 -45.27 -12.22 -2.29
C PRO A 22 -44.35 -13.46 -2.30
N ARG A 23 -44.73 -14.50 -1.54
CA ARG A 23 -44.56 -15.95 -1.81
C ARG A 23 -44.75 -16.76 -0.52
N LEU A 24 -45.98 -16.79 -0.01
CA LEU A 24 -46.41 -17.80 0.96
C LEU A 24 -47.86 -18.25 0.67
N ASP A 25 -48.19 -18.43 -0.61
CA ASP A 25 -49.35 -19.24 -1.01
C ASP A 25 -48.87 -20.67 -1.20
N GLY A 26 -48.85 -21.44 -0.13
CA GLY A 26 -48.34 -22.80 -0.20
C GLY A 26 -48.51 -23.68 1.02
N TYR A 27 -49.37 -23.35 2.00
CA TYR A 27 -49.73 -24.32 3.06
C TYR A 27 -51.13 -24.03 3.61
N LYS A 28 -52.16 -24.44 2.85
CA LYS A 28 -53.47 -24.78 3.41
C LYS A 28 -53.53 -26.30 3.53
N GLN A 29 -53.38 -26.82 4.74
CA GLN A 29 -54.08 -27.99 5.30
C GLN A 29 -53.37 -28.43 6.59
N PHE A 30 -53.97 -28.12 7.74
CA PHE A 30 -54.29 -29.04 8.86
C PHE A 30 -54.65 -28.23 10.11
N GLY A 31 -55.64 -28.73 10.85
CA GLY A 31 -56.49 -27.98 11.76
C GLY A 31 -55.94 -27.64 13.15
N SER A 32 -56.69 -26.75 13.80
CA SER A 32 -56.89 -26.53 15.24
C SER A 32 -55.76 -26.92 16.22
N ARG A 33 -55.14 -25.92 16.85
CA ARG A 33 -55.12 -25.71 18.33
C ARG A 33 -54.29 -24.47 18.68
N ARG A 34 -54.66 -23.85 19.81
CA ARG A 34 -54.15 -22.60 20.40
C ARG A 34 -52.65 -22.60 20.68
N ASN A 35 -52.09 -21.38 20.62
CA ASN A 35 -50.92 -20.85 21.34
C ASN A 35 -49.56 -21.50 21.09
N GLN A 36 -48.76 -20.86 20.24
CA GLN A 36 -47.39 -20.39 20.51
C GLN A 36 -46.79 -19.81 19.22
N LEU A 37 -46.42 -18.52 19.23
CA LEU A 37 -45.61 -17.93 18.17
C LEU A 37 -44.22 -18.62 18.16
N PRO A 38 -43.69 -19.04 16.99
CA PRO A 38 -42.44 -19.77 16.93
C PRO A 38 -41.25 -18.85 17.25
N LYS A 39 -40.31 -19.35 18.05
CA LYS A 39 -39.06 -18.69 18.49
C LYS A 39 -38.20 -18.10 17.36
N HIS A 40 -38.46 -18.44 16.10
CA HIS A 40 -37.75 -17.90 14.95
C HIS A 40 -38.08 -16.42 14.64
N ALA A 41 -39.28 -15.93 14.97
CA ALA A 41 -39.63 -14.52 14.71
C ALA A 41 -38.93 -13.53 15.68
N GLN A 42 -38.57 -13.98 16.88
CA GLN A 42 -37.76 -13.18 17.82
C GLN A 42 -36.29 -13.12 17.41
N ILE A 43 -35.77 -14.17 16.75
CA ILE A 43 -34.38 -14.21 16.30
C ILE A 43 -34.14 -13.24 15.14
N TYR A 44 -35.10 -13.12 14.19
CA TYR A 44 -34.98 -12.13 13.11
C TYR A 44 -35.17 -10.69 13.59
N GLY A 45 -36.02 -10.45 14.61
CA GLY A 45 -36.16 -9.14 15.24
C GLY A 45 -34.91 -8.71 16.00
N ILE A 46 -34.29 -9.64 16.73
CA ILE A 46 -33.02 -9.40 17.43
C ILE A 46 -31.87 -9.24 16.44
N ALA A 47 -31.80 -10.04 15.37
CA ALA A 47 -30.80 -9.89 14.32
C ALA A 47 -30.94 -8.55 13.57
N ALA A 48 -32.16 -8.08 13.28
CA ALA A 48 -32.38 -6.78 12.65
C ALA A 48 -32.05 -5.60 13.59
N VAL A 49 -32.29 -5.75 14.89
CA VAL A 49 -31.91 -4.76 15.91
C VAL A 49 -30.40 -4.77 16.18
N ILE A 50 -29.75 -5.93 16.15
CA ILE A 50 -28.28 -6.04 16.21
C ILE A 50 -27.65 -5.50 14.92
N PHE A 51 -28.24 -5.75 13.75
CA PHE A 51 -27.78 -5.19 12.48
C PHE A 51 -27.96 -3.66 12.44
N LEU A 52 -29.08 -3.14 12.98
CA LEU A 52 -29.26 -1.70 13.18
C LEU A 52 -28.27 -1.16 14.21
N LEU A 53 -28.06 -1.81 15.36
CA LEU A 53 -27.15 -1.35 16.41
C LEU A 53 -25.67 -1.46 16.03
N LEU A 54 -25.30 -2.41 15.16
CA LEU A 54 -23.94 -2.53 14.61
C LEU A 54 -23.69 -1.48 13.51
N PHE A 55 -24.70 -1.08 12.74
CA PHE A 55 -24.57 0.00 11.74
C PHE A 55 -24.82 1.42 12.30
N THR A 56 -25.58 1.57 13.39
CA THR A 56 -25.71 2.84 14.13
C THR A 56 -24.69 2.98 15.25
N GLY A 57 -23.89 1.93 15.48
CA GLY A 57 -22.87 1.83 16.52
C GLY A 57 -21.50 2.38 16.12
N TYR A 58 -21.34 2.90 14.91
CA TYR A 58 -20.36 3.97 14.68
C TYR A 58 -20.87 5.20 15.42
N SER A 59 -20.64 5.19 16.74
CA SER A 59 -20.58 6.40 17.52
C SER A 59 -19.51 7.25 16.84
N PHE A 60 -19.94 8.22 16.02
CA PHE A 60 -19.21 9.46 15.83
C PHE A 60 -19.07 10.06 17.25
N SER A 61 -18.09 9.57 18.01
CA SER A 61 -17.55 10.34 19.11
C SER A 61 -16.77 11.44 18.42
N ASP A 62 -17.50 12.49 18.06
CA ASP A 62 -16.95 13.67 17.46
C ASP A 62 -15.89 14.24 18.42
N HIS A 63 -14.63 13.96 18.13
CA HIS A 63 -13.51 14.71 18.67
C HIS A 63 -13.48 16.06 17.96
N PHE A 64 -14.44 16.93 18.29
CA PHE A 64 -14.43 18.33 17.89
C PHE A 64 -13.36 19.09 18.68
N THR A 65 -12.09 18.88 18.35
CA THR A 65 -11.08 19.92 18.56
C THR A 65 -11.28 20.97 17.47
N ALA A 66 -11.35 22.24 17.86
CA ALA A 66 -11.40 23.32 16.88
C ALA A 66 -10.15 23.23 15.99
N PRO A 67 -10.30 23.25 14.65
CA PRO A 67 -9.17 23.23 13.75
C PRO A 67 -8.26 24.44 14.04
N THR A 68 -6.96 24.24 13.91
CA THR A 68 -5.98 25.30 14.14
C THR A 68 -6.19 26.46 13.16
N THR A 69 -5.87 27.67 13.60
CA THR A 69 -5.74 28.85 12.75
C THR A 69 -4.28 29.07 12.32
N ALA A 70 -3.47 28.01 12.31
CA ALA A 70 -2.13 28.04 11.76
C ALA A 70 -2.16 27.93 10.22
N PRO A 71 -1.24 28.61 9.52
CA PRO A 71 -1.02 28.40 8.09
C PRO A 71 -0.68 26.95 7.75
N THR A 72 -0.93 26.58 6.50
CA THR A 72 -0.40 25.36 5.90
C THR A 72 1.12 25.41 5.88
N ILE A 73 1.74 24.27 6.18
CA ILE A 73 3.19 24.10 6.12
C ILE A 73 3.46 23.01 5.09
N TYR A 74 4.33 23.28 4.11
CA TYR A 74 4.90 22.26 3.25
C TYR A 74 6.16 21.69 3.92
N GLU A 75 6.12 20.43 4.31
CA GLU A 75 7.19 19.83 5.12
C GLU A 75 8.29 19.22 4.26
N ALA A 76 7.89 18.40 3.28
CA ALA A 76 8.80 17.75 2.35
C ALA A 76 8.03 17.17 1.16
N GLY A 77 8.79 16.76 0.14
CA GLY A 77 8.24 16.03 -0.99
C GLY A 77 8.87 16.40 -2.32
N ILE A 78 8.29 15.80 -3.36
CA ILE A 78 8.49 16.11 -4.77
C ILE A 78 7.13 16.02 -5.47
N PRO A 79 6.98 16.49 -6.73
CA PRO A 79 5.73 16.31 -7.46
C PRO A 79 5.21 14.87 -7.42
N GLY A 80 3.93 14.70 -7.07
CA GLY A 80 3.31 13.39 -6.85
C GLY A 80 3.53 12.71 -5.49
N PHE A 81 4.42 13.23 -4.63
CA PHE A 81 4.63 12.76 -3.25
C PHE A 81 4.88 13.96 -2.34
N ASN A 82 3.83 14.53 -1.76
CA ASN A 82 3.91 15.77 -0.99
C ASN A 82 3.41 15.57 0.43
N VAL A 83 4.08 16.19 1.41
CA VAL A 83 3.70 16.18 2.82
C VAL A 83 3.40 17.59 3.29
N PHE A 84 2.21 17.77 3.87
CA PHE A 84 1.75 19.05 4.37
C PHE A 84 1.20 18.92 5.80
N ARG A 85 1.31 19.99 6.59
CA ARG A 85 0.48 20.20 7.80
C ARG A 85 -0.58 21.25 7.56
N ASN A 86 -1.67 21.14 8.32
CA ASN A 86 -2.78 22.08 8.31
C ASN A 86 -3.42 22.27 6.93
N VAL A 87 -3.95 21.19 6.35
CA VAL A 87 -4.61 21.23 5.05
C VAL A 87 -6.12 21.18 5.20
N TRP A 88 -6.79 22.06 4.48
CA TRP A 88 -8.25 22.05 4.37
C TRP A 88 -8.68 21.33 3.11
N TYR A 89 -9.79 20.63 3.17
CA TYR A 89 -10.40 20.01 2.01
C TYR A 89 -11.90 20.26 1.98
N ASN A 90 -12.37 20.72 0.83
CA ASN A 90 -13.79 20.91 0.54
C ASN A 90 -14.00 20.82 -0.98
N ASN A 91 -15.11 20.23 -1.41
CA ASN A 91 -15.50 20.19 -2.83
C ASN A 91 -14.38 19.75 -3.79
N GLN A 92 -13.68 18.65 -3.47
CA GLN A 92 -12.58 18.06 -4.27
C GLN A 92 -11.36 18.98 -4.44
N THR A 93 -11.27 20.00 -3.59
CA THR A 93 -10.18 20.96 -3.59
C THR A 93 -9.48 20.89 -2.23
N PHE A 94 -8.17 20.69 -2.27
CA PHE A 94 -7.29 20.92 -1.15
C PHE A 94 -6.95 22.41 -1.12
N HIS A 95 -7.29 23.07 -0.02
CA HIS A 95 -7.03 24.47 0.20
C HIS A 95 -5.83 24.61 1.13
N LEU A 96 -4.73 25.11 0.57
CA LEU A 96 -3.50 25.41 1.29
C LEU A 96 -3.57 26.88 1.70
N TRP A 97 -3.49 27.18 2.98
CA TRP A 97 -3.53 28.56 3.47
C TRP A 97 -2.13 29.07 3.75
N ASP A 98 -1.69 30.05 2.99
CA ASP A 98 -0.38 30.68 3.13
C ASP A 98 -0.53 32.21 3.14
N PRO A 99 -0.62 32.85 4.32
CA PRO A 99 -0.75 34.29 4.42
C PRO A 99 0.57 35.03 4.12
N THR A 100 1.68 34.31 4.01
CA THR A 100 3.02 34.86 3.83
C THR A 100 3.53 34.79 2.40
N ASP A 101 2.82 34.08 1.52
CA ASP A 101 3.31 33.72 0.18
C ASP A 101 4.69 33.02 0.28
N ALA A 102 4.79 32.09 1.23
CA ALA A 102 5.95 31.23 1.38
C ALA A 102 6.09 30.29 0.15
N ALA A 103 7.23 29.63 0.05
CA ALA A 103 7.55 28.75 -1.08
C ALA A 103 6.72 27.45 -1.07
N MET A 104 5.43 27.55 -1.39
CA MET A 104 4.57 26.40 -1.67
C MET A 104 4.92 25.78 -3.03
N PRO A 105 4.74 24.46 -3.21
CA PRO A 105 4.84 23.84 -4.51
C PRO A 105 3.82 24.43 -5.49
N VAL A 106 4.18 24.46 -6.77
CA VAL A 106 3.26 24.89 -7.84
C VAL A 106 2.06 23.93 -7.86
N GLU A 107 0.84 24.48 -7.87
CA GLU A 107 -0.42 23.73 -7.71
C GLU A 107 -0.52 22.50 -8.62
N ASP A 108 -0.21 22.65 -9.92
CA ASP A 108 -0.26 21.57 -10.91
C ASP A 108 0.72 20.42 -10.63
N SER A 109 1.76 20.66 -9.82
CA SER A 109 2.76 19.67 -9.44
C SER A 109 2.36 18.84 -8.21
N ILE A 110 1.36 19.30 -7.45
CA ILE A 110 0.86 18.61 -6.25
C ILE A 110 -0.10 17.48 -6.65
N LEU A 111 -1.04 17.78 -7.54
CA LEU A 111 -2.14 16.88 -7.92
C LEU A 111 -2.33 16.82 -9.44
N SER A 112 -2.90 15.71 -9.90
CA SER A 112 -3.43 15.55 -11.24
C SER A 112 -4.65 16.42 -11.50
N PRO A 113 -4.95 16.83 -12.75
CA PRO A 113 -5.82 17.97 -13.06
C PRO A 113 -7.28 17.92 -12.54
N ARG A 114 -7.79 16.75 -12.13
CA ARG A 114 -9.18 16.59 -11.65
C ARG A 114 -9.37 16.93 -10.18
N THR A 115 -8.39 16.67 -9.32
CA THR A 115 -8.35 17.22 -7.96
C THR A 115 -7.45 18.45 -7.95
N LYS A 116 -7.81 19.44 -7.14
CA LYS A 116 -7.11 20.73 -7.15
C LYS A 116 -6.43 20.95 -5.82
N ALA A 117 -5.21 21.46 -5.87
CA ALA A 117 -4.62 22.17 -4.76
C ALA A 117 -4.72 23.65 -5.09
N VAL A 118 -5.25 24.46 -4.20
CA VAL A 118 -5.33 25.92 -4.39
C VAL A 118 -4.72 26.60 -3.18
N VAL A 119 -3.81 27.54 -3.43
CA VAL A 119 -3.19 28.36 -2.38
C VAL A 119 -4.03 29.61 -2.14
N HIS A 120 -4.36 29.88 -0.88
CA HIS A 120 -5.14 31.03 -0.44
C HIS A 120 -4.30 31.90 0.49
N THR A 121 -4.41 33.22 0.36
CA THR A 121 -3.80 34.17 1.31
C THR A 121 -4.67 34.39 2.55
N GLU A 122 -5.98 34.10 2.44
CA GLU A 122 -6.94 34.11 3.53
C GLU A 122 -7.33 32.69 3.96
N ILE A 123 -7.74 32.51 5.21
CA ILE A 123 -8.19 31.20 5.70
C ILE A 123 -9.43 30.74 4.89
N PRO A 124 -9.41 29.53 4.29
CA PRO A 124 -10.40 29.15 3.29
C PRO A 124 -11.79 28.79 3.88
N ILE A 125 -11.89 28.59 5.20
CA ILE A 125 -13.10 28.06 5.83
C ILE A 125 -14.29 29.05 5.80
N LYS A 126 -15.44 28.56 5.34
CA LYS A 126 -16.73 29.30 5.32
C LYS A 126 -17.90 28.58 6.02
N GLY A 127 -17.64 27.57 6.87
CA GLY A 127 -18.68 26.70 7.45
C GLY A 127 -18.55 26.45 8.97
N ARG A 128 -19.60 25.88 9.59
CA ARG A 128 -19.65 25.57 11.04
C ARG A 128 -19.37 24.09 11.38
N HIS A 129 -19.36 23.20 10.40
CA HIS A 129 -19.10 21.77 10.59
C HIS A 129 -17.81 21.39 9.89
N VAL A 130 -16.81 21.01 10.69
CA VAL A 130 -15.50 20.55 10.22
C VAL A 130 -15.26 19.16 10.77
N VAL A 131 -14.89 18.22 9.90
CA VAL A 131 -14.36 16.91 10.29
C VAL A 131 -12.86 17.07 10.52
N TYR A 132 -12.41 16.84 11.75
CA TYR A 132 -11.01 16.96 12.12
C TYR A 132 -10.31 15.60 12.07
N LEU A 133 -9.36 15.45 11.16
CA LEU A 133 -8.51 14.26 11.04
C LEU A 133 -7.16 14.56 11.70
N LYS A 134 -7.08 14.20 12.98
CA LYS A 134 -5.87 14.35 13.80
C LYS A 134 -4.75 13.40 13.34
N GLY A 135 -3.50 13.82 13.41
CA GLY A 135 -2.36 13.00 13.02
C GLY A 135 -2.21 12.84 11.51
N ALA A 136 -1.40 11.87 11.11
CA ALA A 136 -0.95 11.68 9.74
C ALA A 136 -1.95 10.89 8.90
N SER A 137 -2.27 11.41 7.72
CA SER A 137 -3.15 10.77 6.73
C SER A 137 -2.43 10.50 5.43
N LEU A 138 -2.31 9.24 5.03
CA LEU A 138 -1.82 8.87 3.70
C LEU A 138 -2.99 8.81 2.72
N LEU A 139 -3.02 9.74 1.77
CA LEU A 139 -4.04 9.81 0.72
C LEU A 139 -3.46 9.41 -0.63
N ILE A 140 -4.00 8.35 -1.22
CA ILE A 140 -3.60 7.86 -2.55
C ILE A 140 -4.61 8.38 -3.58
N ASN A 141 -4.25 9.44 -4.30
CA ASN A 141 -5.12 10.15 -5.23
C ASN A 141 -5.23 9.47 -6.62
N GLU A 142 -4.98 8.17 -6.73
CA GLU A 142 -5.17 7.46 -8.00
C GLU A 142 -6.66 7.38 -8.37
N LYS A 143 -6.96 7.46 -9.68
CA LYS A 143 -8.32 7.45 -10.23
C LYS A 143 -9.21 8.64 -9.80
N ALA A 144 -8.59 9.75 -9.40
CA ALA A 144 -9.29 11.01 -9.16
C ALA A 144 -10.05 11.52 -10.40
N GLY A 145 -9.59 11.14 -11.60
CA GLY A 145 -10.32 11.29 -12.86
C GLY A 145 -10.51 9.97 -13.60
N ASP A 146 -10.58 10.07 -14.92
CA ASP A 146 -10.79 8.90 -15.80
C ASP A 146 -9.44 8.22 -16.14
N GLU A 147 -8.36 8.58 -15.44
CA GLU A 147 -7.04 8.04 -15.69
C GLU A 147 -6.90 6.59 -15.21
N TRP A 148 -5.93 5.88 -15.78
CA TRP A 148 -5.58 4.53 -15.33
C TRP A 148 -5.10 4.53 -13.88
N SER A 149 -5.45 3.47 -13.16
CA SER A 149 -4.98 3.18 -11.82
C SER A 149 -4.35 1.80 -11.76
N GLY A 150 -3.26 1.71 -10.99
CA GLY A 150 -2.53 0.48 -10.72
C GLY A 150 -2.90 -0.14 -9.37
N LEU A 151 -3.77 0.47 -8.56
CA LEU A 151 -3.98 0.04 -7.16
C LEU A 151 -4.48 -1.41 -7.02
N TRP A 152 -5.13 -1.97 -8.04
CA TRP A 152 -5.54 -3.38 -8.09
C TRP A 152 -4.36 -4.37 -8.20
N HIS A 153 -3.14 -3.88 -8.32
CA HIS A 153 -1.94 -4.65 -8.52
C HIS A 153 -0.99 -4.45 -7.33
N TYR A 154 -0.63 -5.55 -6.65
CA TYR A 154 0.14 -5.52 -5.40
C TYR A 154 1.40 -4.64 -5.48
N TYR A 155 2.20 -4.79 -6.53
CA TYR A 155 3.40 -3.96 -6.74
C TYR A 155 3.08 -2.45 -6.80
N HIS A 156 2.12 -2.05 -7.63
CA HIS A 156 1.80 -0.64 -7.83
C HIS A 156 1.18 -0.01 -6.57
N PHE A 157 0.41 -0.78 -5.80
CA PHE A 157 -0.15 -0.34 -4.53
C PHE A 157 0.92 -0.25 -3.43
N ALA A 158 1.61 -1.35 -3.14
CA ALA A 158 2.51 -1.45 -2.01
C ALA A 158 3.88 -0.82 -2.26
N ALA A 159 4.55 -1.22 -3.35
CA ALA A 159 5.93 -0.84 -3.63
C ALA A 159 6.08 0.52 -4.30
N GLU A 160 5.05 1.01 -5.00
CA GLU A 160 5.10 2.35 -5.59
C GLU A 160 4.32 3.38 -4.76
N ALA A 161 3.01 3.23 -4.64
CA ALA A 161 2.17 4.27 -4.04
C ALA A 161 2.39 4.37 -2.52
N MET A 162 2.23 3.26 -1.78
CA MET A 162 2.36 3.25 -0.33
C MET A 162 3.81 3.50 0.10
N LEU A 163 4.77 2.72 -0.42
CA LEU A 163 6.18 2.89 -0.05
C LEU A 163 6.69 4.29 -0.42
N GLY A 164 6.37 4.82 -1.60
CA GLY A 164 6.73 6.19 -1.99
C GLY A 164 6.14 7.25 -1.06
N GLY A 165 4.88 7.10 -0.64
CA GLY A 165 4.26 7.97 0.36
C GLY A 165 4.96 7.88 1.72
N LEU A 166 5.29 6.68 2.17
CA LEU A 166 6.02 6.44 3.43
C LEU A 166 7.44 7.00 3.39
N THR A 167 8.12 6.96 2.23
CA THR A 167 9.42 7.62 2.04
C THR A 167 9.29 9.13 2.15
N ALA A 168 8.30 9.75 1.47
CA ALA A 168 8.08 11.19 1.60
C ALA A 168 7.77 11.60 3.05
N PHE A 169 6.96 10.80 3.74
CA PHE A 169 6.62 11.01 5.14
C PHE A 169 7.84 10.91 6.06
N SER A 170 8.69 9.91 5.86
CA SER A 170 9.89 9.73 6.69
C SER A 170 10.88 10.88 6.52
N ILE A 171 10.96 11.48 5.32
CA ILE A 171 11.76 12.68 5.06
C ILE A 171 11.23 13.87 5.86
N ALA A 172 9.92 14.15 5.79
CA ALA A 172 9.30 15.24 6.55
C ALA A 172 9.58 15.12 8.05
N GLU A 173 9.31 13.94 8.61
CA GLU A 173 9.53 13.66 10.04
C GLU A 173 11.01 13.71 10.45
N SER A 174 11.94 13.52 9.51
CA SER A 174 13.38 13.62 9.79
C SER A 174 13.86 15.06 9.95
N VAL A 175 13.26 16.00 9.21
CA VAL A 175 13.57 17.43 9.30
C VAL A 175 13.14 17.96 10.66
N GLU A 176 11.92 17.63 11.09
CA GLU A 176 11.39 18.03 12.40
C GLU A 176 12.20 17.43 13.57
N ARG A 177 12.72 16.22 13.40
CA ARG A 177 13.55 15.54 14.42
C ARG A 177 14.92 16.19 14.67
N ILE A 178 15.50 16.88 13.69
CA ILE A 178 16.71 17.68 13.91
C ILE A 178 16.41 18.83 14.88
N GLU A 179 15.17 19.31 14.89
CA GLU A 179 14.72 20.41 15.74
C GLU A 179 14.21 19.94 17.12
N SER A 180 13.80 18.68 17.27
CA SER A 180 13.31 18.09 18.54
C SER A 180 13.69 16.60 18.72
N PRO A 181 14.77 16.27 19.48
CA PRO A 181 15.33 14.92 19.58
C PRO A 181 14.56 13.87 20.40
N GLN A 182 13.31 14.12 20.83
CA GLN A 182 12.65 13.35 21.89
C GLN A 182 11.51 12.38 21.50
N ALA A 183 11.26 12.08 20.23
CA ALA A 183 10.19 11.13 19.85
C ALA A 183 10.71 9.90 19.09
N TYR A 184 10.64 8.73 19.73
CA TYR A 184 10.70 7.42 19.07
C TYR A 184 9.36 7.13 18.35
N LEU A 185 9.44 6.50 17.18
CA LEU A 185 8.54 6.66 16.04
C LEU A 185 7.23 5.84 16.00
N PRO A 186 6.17 6.43 15.40
CA PRO A 186 5.41 5.77 14.35
C PRO A 186 5.75 6.36 12.97
N VAL A 187 6.40 5.59 12.09
CA VAL A 187 6.56 5.92 10.64
C VAL A 187 5.36 5.42 9.82
N VAL A 188 4.35 4.86 10.49
CA VAL A 188 3.10 4.46 9.86
C VAL A 188 2.08 5.57 10.10
N PRO A 189 1.54 6.20 9.05
CA PRO A 189 0.45 7.16 9.18
C PRO A 189 -0.71 6.56 9.98
N ASP A 190 -1.41 7.40 10.75
CA ASP A 190 -2.56 6.98 11.56
C ASP A 190 -3.68 6.38 10.70
N ARG A 191 -3.78 6.84 9.44
CA ARG A 191 -4.84 6.44 8.53
C ARG A 191 -4.40 6.35 7.07
N LEU A 192 -5.09 5.48 6.34
CA LEU A 192 -5.02 5.36 4.89
C LEU A 192 -6.33 5.86 4.27
N ILE A 193 -6.24 6.64 3.20
CA ILE A 193 -7.38 7.17 2.46
C ILE A 193 -7.23 6.76 1.00
N ILE A 194 -8.18 5.96 0.51
CA ILE A 194 -8.30 5.54 -0.88
C ILE A 194 -9.64 6.10 -1.39
N PRO A 195 -9.64 7.34 -1.90
CA PRO A 195 -10.86 8.09 -2.16
C PRO A 195 -11.63 7.66 -3.41
N TRP A 196 -10.98 7.00 -4.39
CA TRP A 196 -11.55 6.88 -5.74
C TRP A 196 -11.59 5.46 -6.31
N ASP A 197 -10.60 4.61 -6.08
CA ASP A 197 -10.55 3.28 -6.70
C ASP A 197 -11.01 2.16 -5.78
N SER A 198 -12.22 1.64 -6.00
CA SER A 198 -12.75 0.48 -5.27
C SER A 198 -12.02 -0.83 -5.58
N ASN A 199 -11.23 -0.89 -6.66
CA ASN A 199 -10.55 -2.11 -7.11
C ASN A 199 -9.18 -2.31 -6.43
N TRP A 200 -8.80 -1.47 -5.47
CA TRP A 200 -7.51 -1.53 -4.78
C TRP A 200 -7.26 -2.84 -4.03
N HIS A 201 -8.28 -3.63 -3.75
CA HIS A 201 -8.21 -4.90 -3.00
C HIS A 201 -7.38 -6.02 -3.65
N ASP A 202 -6.93 -5.82 -4.89
CA ASP A 202 -6.25 -6.78 -5.74
C ASP A 202 -6.95 -8.14 -5.91
N ARG A 203 -6.44 -8.96 -6.84
CA ARG A 203 -7.06 -10.27 -7.17
C ARG A 203 -6.77 -11.34 -6.12
N TRP A 204 -5.64 -11.24 -5.45
CA TRP A 204 -5.08 -12.24 -4.54
C TRP A 204 -5.35 -11.93 -3.07
N GLY A 205 -5.88 -10.73 -2.77
CA GLY A 205 -6.22 -10.29 -1.43
C GLY A 205 -5.01 -9.94 -0.57
N ILE A 206 -3.89 -9.58 -1.21
CA ILE A 206 -2.64 -9.21 -0.52
C ILE A 206 -2.73 -7.80 0.05
N ASN A 207 -3.18 -6.84 -0.76
CA ASN A 207 -3.42 -5.45 -0.38
C ASN A 207 -4.34 -5.33 0.85
N PRO A 208 -5.53 -5.97 0.91
CA PRO A 208 -6.40 -5.83 2.07
C PRO A 208 -5.79 -6.43 3.35
N LEU A 209 -5.12 -7.59 3.26
CA LEU A 209 -4.44 -8.16 4.44
C LEU A 209 -3.26 -7.31 4.89
N MET A 210 -2.51 -6.73 3.96
CA MET A 210 -1.45 -5.77 4.28
C MET A 210 -2.01 -4.51 4.93
N VAL A 211 -3.09 -3.94 4.39
CA VAL A 211 -3.71 -2.72 4.93
C VAL A 211 -4.29 -2.97 6.31
N ASP A 212 -4.97 -4.10 6.54
CA ASP A 212 -5.48 -4.51 7.87
C ASP A 212 -4.35 -4.65 8.90
N ALA A 213 -3.17 -5.11 8.47
CA ALA A 213 -2.01 -5.20 9.33
C ALA A 213 -1.39 -3.82 9.67
N LEU A 214 -1.53 -2.83 8.79
CA LEU A 214 -0.80 -1.57 8.87
C LEU A 214 -1.62 -0.37 9.34
N PHE A 215 -2.94 -0.35 9.15
CA PHE A 215 -3.76 0.83 9.42
C PHE A 215 -4.98 0.48 10.26
N ASP A 216 -5.18 1.20 11.36
CA ASP A 216 -6.37 1.03 12.20
C ASP A 216 -7.57 1.84 11.66
N ASP A 217 -7.31 2.87 10.87
CA ASP A 217 -8.31 3.74 10.23
C ASP A 217 -8.10 3.76 8.71
N VAL A 218 -9.11 3.30 7.96
CA VAL A 218 -9.09 3.24 6.49
C VAL A 218 -10.36 3.88 5.95
N LEU A 219 -10.19 4.89 5.09
CA LEU A 219 -11.29 5.57 4.40
C LEU A 219 -11.31 5.16 2.93
N GLU A 220 -12.28 4.31 2.60
CA GLU A 220 -12.51 3.79 1.26
C GLU A 220 -13.44 4.69 0.42
N PRO A 221 -13.57 4.45 -0.90
CA PRO A 221 -14.29 5.35 -1.79
C PRO A 221 -15.75 5.61 -1.41
N GLU A 222 -16.45 4.62 -0.84
CA GLU A 222 -17.83 4.81 -0.40
C GLU A 222 -17.92 5.75 0.82
N GLN A 223 -17.05 5.58 1.82
CA GLN A 223 -17.04 6.44 3.00
C GLN A 223 -16.57 7.84 2.64
N TRP A 224 -15.51 7.95 1.82
CA TRP A 224 -15.03 9.22 1.29
C TRP A 224 -16.11 9.95 0.46
N GLY A 225 -16.88 9.22 -0.34
CA GLY A 225 -18.02 9.74 -1.10
C GLY A 225 -19.04 10.44 -0.21
N LYS A 226 -19.44 9.80 0.89
CA LYS A 226 -20.39 10.39 1.86
C LYS A 226 -19.86 11.69 2.48
N TRP A 227 -18.56 11.79 2.71
CA TRP A 227 -17.96 13.01 3.24
C TRP A 227 -17.96 14.16 2.23
N ARG A 228 -18.00 13.86 0.92
CA ARG A 228 -18.10 14.87 -0.15
C ARG A 228 -19.53 15.38 -0.41
N GLU A 229 -20.57 14.63 -0.05
CA GLU A 229 -21.96 14.93 -0.45
C GLU A 229 -22.65 16.12 0.25
N HIS A 230 -22.03 16.70 1.29
CA HIS A 230 -22.72 17.64 2.20
C HIS A 230 -22.04 19.00 2.38
N ASP A 231 -21.16 19.42 1.47
CA ASP A 231 -20.34 20.64 1.63
C ASP A 231 -19.55 20.67 2.95
N ASN A 232 -19.21 19.48 3.45
CA ASN A 232 -18.43 19.34 4.67
C ASN A 232 -17.01 19.86 4.42
N TRP A 233 -16.47 20.53 5.43
CA TRP A 233 -15.06 20.86 5.48
C TRP A 233 -14.33 19.75 6.22
N ILE A 234 -13.22 19.29 5.65
CA ILE A 234 -12.31 18.35 6.31
C ILE A 234 -11.03 19.12 6.61
N PHE A 235 -10.52 18.95 7.82
CA PHE A 235 -9.22 19.47 8.20
C PHE A 235 -8.27 18.31 8.48
N PHE A 236 -7.09 18.34 7.85
CA PHE A 236 -5.99 17.41 8.06
C PHE A 236 -4.92 18.09 8.91
N ASP A 237 -4.58 17.45 10.03
CA ASP A 237 -3.44 17.83 10.87
C ASP A 237 -2.13 17.64 10.09
N GLN A 238 -1.96 16.46 9.48
CA GLN A 238 -0.87 16.17 8.56
C GLN A 238 -1.37 15.28 7.40
N LEU A 239 -1.01 15.63 6.18
CA LEU A 239 -1.49 14.99 4.96
C LEU A 239 -0.32 14.64 4.04
N ILE A 240 -0.22 13.36 3.71
CA ILE A 240 0.67 12.82 2.70
C ILE A 240 -0.17 12.57 1.44
N ILE A 241 0.13 13.28 0.36
CA ILE A 241 -0.54 13.15 -0.93
C ILE A 241 0.33 12.34 -1.87
N VAL A 242 -0.19 11.22 -2.36
CA VAL A 242 0.40 10.41 -3.42
C VAL A 242 -0.42 10.55 -4.70
N ASP A 243 0.20 11.00 -5.79
CA ASP A 243 -0.44 11.15 -7.10
C ASP A 243 0.51 10.71 -8.23
N ARG A 244 0.19 9.56 -8.83
CA ARG A 244 0.95 8.95 -9.92
C ARG A 244 1.12 9.89 -11.11
N TRP A 245 0.06 10.58 -11.52
CA TRP A 245 0.07 11.38 -12.74
C TRP A 245 0.82 12.70 -12.55
N ALA A 246 0.79 13.27 -11.35
CA ALA A 246 1.71 14.35 -10.99
C ALA A 246 3.17 13.86 -11.03
N ALA A 247 3.47 12.68 -10.46
CA ALA A 247 4.83 12.13 -10.52
C ALA A 247 5.33 11.96 -11.97
N HIS A 248 4.55 11.31 -12.84
CA HIS A 248 4.93 11.11 -14.24
C HIS A 248 5.03 12.40 -15.06
N ARG A 249 4.31 13.47 -14.70
CA ARG A 249 4.40 14.74 -15.43
C ARG A 249 5.66 15.52 -15.13
N TYR A 250 6.19 15.44 -13.91
CA TYR A 250 7.21 16.37 -13.45
C TYR A 250 8.55 15.74 -13.08
N ASN A 251 8.61 14.44 -12.83
CA ASN A 251 9.83 13.76 -12.38
C ASN A 251 10.53 13.04 -13.54
N LYS A 252 11.83 13.31 -13.72
CA LYS A 252 12.61 12.81 -14.85
C LYS A 252 12.92 11.32 -14.72
N GLY A 253 13.26 10.85 -13.51
CA GLY A 253 13.51 9.43 -13.26
C GLY A 253 12.25 8.61 -13.52
N THR A 254 11.10 9.09 -13.04
CA THR A 254 9.79 8.49 -13.24
C THR A 254 9.45 8.38 -14.73
N GLN A 255 9.73 9.42 -15.52
CA GLN A 255 9.52 9.39 -16.97
C GLN A 255 10.45 8.40 -17.67
N ALA A 256 11.73 8.38 -17.28
CA ALA A 256 12.73 7.50 -17.89
C ALA A 256 12.44 6.03 -17.61
N TRP A 257 12.12 5.69 -16.36
CA TRP A 257 11.94 4.32 -15.88
C TRP A 257 10.50 3.85 -15.90
N ASN A 258 9.54 4.74 -16.15
CA ASN A 258 8.12 4.47 -16.06
C ASN A 258 7.70 3.91 -14.67
N LYS A 259 8.29 4.45 -13.59
CA LYS A 259 7.98 4.08 -12.20
C LYS A 259 7.76 5.31 -11.35
N MET A 260 6.58 5.42 -10.72
CA MET A 260 6.17 6.67 -10.07
C MET A 260 7.07 7.05 -8.90
N SER A 261 7.61 6.06 -8.16
CA SER A 261 8.31 6.29 -6.91
C SER A 261 9.83 6.46 -7.04
N VAL A 262 10.43 6.27 -8.22
CA VAL A 262 11.89 6.25 -8.37
C VAL A 262 12.56 7.56 -7.89
N ASP A 263 12.06 8.73 -8.28
CA ASP A 263 12.69 9.99 -7.86
C ASP A 263 12.51 10.28 -6.36
N ILE A 264 11.42 9.82 -5.71
CA ILE A 264 11.25 10.01 -4.26
C ILE A 264 12.16 9.08 -3.48
N PHE A 265 12.43 7.88 -3.99
CA PHE A 265 13.38 6.94 -3.42
C PHE A 265 14.83 7.42 -3.47
N GLU A 266 15.17 8.24 -4.46
CA GLU A 266 16.50 8.85 -4.61
C GLU A 266 16.71 10.07 -3.70
N ARG A 267 15.67 10.53 -2.98
CA ARG A 267 15.80 11.61 -2.00
C ARG A 267 16.48 11.11 -0.73
N PRO A 268 17.36 11.89 -0.08
CA PRO A 268 17.92 11.53 1.21
C PRO A 268 16.81 11.31 2.24
N HIS A 269 16.78 10.12 2.85
CA HIS A 269 15.79 9.71 3.84
C HIS A 269 16.48 9.00 5.01
N PRO A 270 15.83 8.90 6.19
CA PRO A 270 16.40 8.18 7.31
C PRO A 270 16.70 6.73 6.98
N PHE A 271 17.85 6.26 7.44
CA PHE A 271 18.17 4.85 7.39
C PHE A 271 17.13 4.02 8.15
N GLU A 272 16.79 2.83 7.63
CA GLU A 272 15.83 1.91 8.28
C GLU A 272 14.45 2.56 8.56
N PHE A 273 14.03 3.57 7.77
CA PHE A 273 12.73 4.23 7.99
C PHE A 273 11.54 3.27 7.90
N PHE A 274 11.69 2.15 7.20
CA PHE A 274 10.64 1.16 7.01
C PHE A 274 10.53 0.14 8.17
N ALA A 275 11.51 0.09 9.09
CA ALA A 275 11.50 -0.84 10.23
C ALA A 275 10.17 -0.85 10.99
N PRO A 276 9.60 0.31 11.37
CA PRO A 276 8.36 0.35 12.15
C PRO A 276 7.15 -0.20 11.36
N VAL A 277 7.14 -0.01 10.04
CA VAL A 277 6.09 -0.53 9.14
C VAL A 277 6.16 -2.06 9.12
N ARG A 278 7.36 -2.61 8.90
CA ARG A 278 7.60 -4.06 8.95
C ARG A 278 7.26 -4.65 10.32
N GLN A 279 7.71 -4.03 11.41
CA GLN A 279 7.43 -4.47 12.78
C GLN A 279 5.93 -4.49 13.09
N ARG A 280 5.17 -3.51 12.59
CA ARG A 280 3.71 -3.49 12.74
C ARG A 280 3.06 -4.71 12.08
N LEU A 281 3.46 -5.02 10.84
CA LEU A 281 2.99 -6.21 10.13
C LEU A 281 3.35 -7.51 10.86
N MET A 282 4.62 -7.64 11.28
CA MET A 282 5.08 -8.82 12.02
C MET A 282 4.30 -9.01 13.32
N LYS A 283 4.10 -7.93 14.08
CA LYS A 283 3.34 -7.96 15.32
C LYS A 283 1.87 -8.35 15.09
N HIS A 284 1.24 -7.81 14.05
CA HIS A 284 -0.15 -8.10 13.72
C HIS A 284 -0.36 -9.61 13.46
N PHE A 285 0.52 -10.24 12.67
CA PHE A 285 0.43 -11.66 12.35
C PHE A 285 1.15 -12.58 13.35
N GLY A 286 1.76 -12.04 14.41
CA GLY A 286 2.46 -12.83 15.43
C GLY A 286 3.76 -13.46 14.92
N PHE A 287 4.43 -12.85 13.95
CA PHE A 287 5.74 -13.28 13.48
C PHE A 287 6.83 -12.88 14.48
N HIS A 288 7.90 -13.67 14.49
CA HIS A 288 9.07 -13.41 15.31
C HIS A 288 10.28 -13.22 14.40
N GLU A 289 11.18 -12.32 14.78
CA GLU A 289 12.48 -12.24 14.13
C GLU A 289 13.22 -13.55 14.34
N HIS A 290 13.79 -14.07 13.26
CA HIS A 290 14.67 -15.21 13.35
C HIS A 290 16.03 -14.79 13.91
N THR A 291 16.59 -15.69 14.71
CA THR A 291 17.83 -15.50 15.47
C THR A 291 18.91 -16.49 15.04
N SER A 292 18.70 -17.20 13.93
CA SER A 292 19.68 -18.17 13.42
C SER A 292 20.84 -17.42 12.78
N THR A 293 22.04 -17.91 13.05
CA THR A 293 23.26 -17.47 12.35
C THR A 293 23.43 -18.14 10.99
N ILE A 294 22.45 -18.95 10.56
CA ILE A 294 22.47 -19.65 9.27
C ILE A 294 21.53 -18.85 8.35
N PRO A 295 22.04 -18.30 7.24
CA PRO A 295 21.25 -17.46 6.35
C PRO A 295 20.05 -18.21 5.77
N ASN A 296 18.89 -17.55 5.74
CA ASN A 296 17.69 -18.05 5.12
C ASN A 296 17.58 -17.55 3.68
N VAL A 297 17.65 -18.50 2.74
CA VAL A 297 17.58 -18.27 1.31
C VAL A 297 16.20 -18.69 0.81
N VAL A 298 15.43 -17.73 0.33
CA VAL A 298 14.12 -17.92 -0.28
C VAL A 298 14.28 -17.86 -1.80
N TYR A 299 13.95 -18.96 -2.49
CA TYR A 299 13.83 -18.95 -3.94
C TYR A 299 12.36 -18.82 -4.33
N VAL A 300 12.02 -17.71 -4.99
CA VAL A 300 10.69 -17.45 -5.56
C VAL A 300 10.56 -18.19 -6.88
N ASP A 301 9.94 -19.37 -6.81
CA ASP A 301 9.61 -20.21 -7.94
C ASP A 301 8.45 -19.61 -8.74
N ARG A 302 8.61 -19.59 -10.06
CA ARG A 302 7.63 -19.09 -11.01
C ARG A 302 7.41 -20.02 -12.21
N GLN A 303 7.77 -21.31 -12.10
CA GLN A 303 7.65 -22.30 -13.19
C GLN A 303 6.20 -22.49 -13.67
N SER A 304 5.20 -22.16 -12.84
CA SER A 304 3.78 -22.15 -13.19
C SER A 304 3.31 -20.93 -13.97
N SER A 305 4.19 -19.95 -14.22
CA SER A 305 3.87 -18.69 -14.90
C SER A 305 4.63 -18.51 -16.22
N ASP A 306 4.28 -17.48 -16.99
CA ASP A 306 4.98 -17.13 -18.24
C ASP A 306 6.35 -16.50 -18.01
N ARG A 307 6.60 -15.96 -16.81
CA ARG A 307 7.90 -15.42 -16.40
C ARG A 307 8.60 -16.47 -15.55
N ARG A 308 9.46 -17.26 -16.17
CA ARG A 308 10.07 -18.43 -15.55
C ARG A 308 11.48 -18.70 -16.05
N LEU A 309 12.23 -19.49 -15.30
CA LEU A 309 13.54 -19.96 -15.76
C LEU A 309 13.35 -21.06 -16.82
N VAL A 310 14.36 -21.23 -17.65
CA VAL A 310 14.53 -22.46 -18.44
C VAL A 310 14.49 -23.65 -17.47
N ALA A 311 13.72 -24.69 -17.80
CA ALA A 311 13.41 -25.79 -16.89
C ALA A 311 14.67 -26.47 -16.33
N GLU A 312 15.67 -26.74 -17.17
CA GLU A 312 16.92 -27.36 -16.76
C GLU A 312 17.71 -26.48 -15.76
N HIS A 313 17.67 -25.16 -15.94
CA HIS A 313 18.34 -24.22 -15.06
C HIS A 313 17.62 -24.08 -13.71
N HIS A 314 16.28 -24.13 -13.72
CA HIS A 314 15.48 -24.19 -12.51
C HIS A 314 15.85 -25.42 -11.66
N GLU A 315 15.82 -26.62 -12.27
CA GLU A 315 16.15 -27.87 -11.55
C GLU A 315 17.57 -27.83 -11.00
N ALA A 316 18.53 -27.31 -11.76
CA ALA A 316 19.91 -27.16 -11.32
C ALA A 316 20.06 -26.16 -10.15
N LEU A 317 19.34 -25.03 -10.18
CA LEU A 317 19.32 -24.06 -9.07
C LEU A 317 18.72 -24.67 -7.81
N VAL A 318 17.58 -25.36 -7.92
CA VAL A 318 16.93 -26.04 -6.80
C VAL A 318 17.85 -27.12 -6.22
N ALA A 319 18.51 -27.91 -7.06
CA ALA A 319 19.46 -28.93 -6.62
C ALA A 319 20.66 -28.32 -5.86
N LEU A 320 21.21 -27.21 -6.35
CA LEU A 320 22.27 -26.46 -5.67
C LEU A 320 21.82 -26.00 -4.27
N LEU A 321 20.67 -25.30 -4.19
CA LEU A 321 20.18 -24.74 -2.92
C LEU A 321 19.82 -25.85 -1.91
N ARG A 322 19.22 -26.95 -2.35
CA ARG A 322 18.97 -28.14 -1.51
C ARG A 322 20.28 -28.73 -0.98
N SER A 323 21.30 -28.88 -1.83
CA SER A 323 22.60 -29.40 -1.40
C SER A 323 23.28 -28.50 -0.36
N ARG A 324 23.18 -27.17 -0.52
CA ARG A 324 23.69 -26.19 0.46
C ARG A 324 22.92 -26.28 1.78
N HIS A 325 21.61 -26.49 1.71
CA HIS A 325 20.77 -26.70 2.89
C HIS A 325 21.11 -27.97 3.67
N GLU A 326 21.29 -29.10 2.97
CA GLU A 326 21.67 -30.39 3.57
C GLU A 326 23.05 -30.33 4.24
N ARG A 327 23.95 -29.49 3.74
CA ARG A 327 25.26 -29.20 4.37
C ARG A 327 25.18 -28.27 5.57
N GLY A 328 24.00 -27.71 5.87
CA GLY A 328 23.80 -26.75 6.96
C GLY A 328 24.39 -25.36 6.67
N GLU A 329 24.72 -25.06 5.42
CA GLU A 329 25.30 -23.78 5.01
C GLU A 329 24.22 -22.69 4.91
N ILE A 330 22.98 -23.09 4.57
CA ILE A 330 21.81 -22.20 4.47
C ILE A 330 20.55 -22.90 5.00
N LYS A 331 19.54 -22.12 5.36
CA LYS A 331 18.14 -22.58 5.35
C LYS A 331 17.56 -22.29 3.98
N PHE A 332 16.96 -23.29 3.35
CA PHE A 332 16.40 -23.13 2.01
C PHE A 332 14.87 -23.22 2.05
N VAL A 333 14.21 -22.18 1.53
CA VAL A 333 12.77 -22.17 1.28
C VAL A 333 12.53 -22.11 -0.22
N HIS A 334 11.90 -23.16 -0.75
CA HIS A 334 11.44 -23.21 -2.14
C HIS A 334 10.00 -22.68 -2.20
N ALA A 335 9.83 -21.45 -2.65
CA ALA A 335 8.59 -20.71 -2.51
C ALA A 335 7.89 -20.48 -3.86
N ALA A 336 6.86 -21.28 -4.14
CA ALA A 336 5.91 -21.02 -5.23
C ALA A 336 4.66 -20.36 -4.61
N TRP A 337 4.48 -19.06 -4.81
CA TRP A 337 3.50 -18.26 -4.05
C TRP A 337 2.05 -18.75 -4.16
N GLU A 338 1.66 -19.33 -5.29
CA GLU A 338 0.36 -19.94 -5.49
C GLU A 338 0.07 -21.13 -4.56
N ASN A 339 1.10 -21.72 -3.94
CA ASN A 339 0.99 -22.81 -2.99
C ASN A 339 0.97 -22.32 -1.53
N HIS A 340 1.02 -21.01 -1.29
CA HIS A 340 1.05 -20.40 0.03
C HIS A 340 -0.12 -19.44 0.24
N THR A 341 -0.67 -19.44 1.44
CA THR A 341 -1.56 -18.37 1.89
C THR A 341 -0.79 -17.04 1.94
N VAL A 342 -1.48 -15.92 1.80
CA VAL A 342 -0.85 -14.59 1.86
C VAL A 342 -0.09 -14.37 3.17
N ILE A 343 -0.60 -14.87 4.29
CA ILE A 343 0.06 -14.78 5.61
C ILE A 343 1.37 -15.58 5.60
N GLU A 344 1.39 -16.79 5.02
CA GLU A 344 2.63 -17.56 4.85
C GLU A 344 3.62 -16.86 3.92
N GLN A 345 3.15 -16.22 2.85
CA GLN A 345 4.02 -15.44 1.96
C GLN A 345 4.70 -14.30 2.74
N PHE A 346 3.96 -13.56 3.58
CA PHE A 346 4.55 -12.54 4.46
C PHE A 346 5.53 -13.15 5.46
N HIS A 347 5.20 -14.29 6.07
CA HIS A 347 6.08 -14.95 7.03
C HIS A 347 7.40 -15.39 6.39
N ILE A 348 7.33 -16.10 5.26
CA ILE A 348 8.51 -16.57 4.50
C ILE A 348 9.39 -15.38 4.13
N SER A 349 8.77 -14.29 3.67
CA SER A 349 9.51 -13.12 3.21
C SER A 349 10.11 -12.35 4.38
N ALA A 350 9.39 -12.23 5.49
CA ALA A 350 9.88 -11.59 6.71
C ALA A 350 11.09 -12.31 7.33
N ASP A 351 11.21 -13.61 7.08
CA ASP A 351 12.29 -14.45 7.56
C ASP A 351 13.48 -14.54 6.58
N ALA A 352 13.40 -13.91 5.41
CA ALA A 352 14.41 -14.06 4.36
C ALA A 352 15.61 -13.12 4.55
N ASP A 353 16.82 -13.68 4.51
CA ASP A 353 18.09 -12.93 4.44
C ASP A 353 18.51 -12.71 2.98
N ILE A 354 18.24 -13.70 2.14
CA ILE A 354 18.50 -13.65 0.69
C ILE A 354 17.23 -14.10 -0.03
N MET A 355 16.68 -13.25 -0.88
CA MET A 355 15.59 -13.62 -1.81
C MET A 355 16.14 -13.72 -3.22
N VAL A 356 15.81 -14.79 -3.91
CA VAL A 356 16.24 -15.07 -5.29
C VAL A 356 15.00 -15.33 -6.13
N GLY A 357 14.92 -14.74 -7.32
CA GLY A 357 13.81 -15.05 -8.23
C GLY A 357 13.94 -14.36 -9.57
N VAL A 358 13.20 -14.83 -10.56
CA VAL A 358 13.09 -14.10 -11.83
C VAL A 358 12.26 -12.84 -11.67
N HIS A 359 12.54 -11.82 -12.48
CA HIS A 359 11.78 -10.58 -12.49
C HIS A 359 10.27 -10.82 -12.54
N GLY A 360 9.54 -10.31 -11.53
CA GLY A 360 8.08 -10.27 -11.52
C GLY A 360 7.47 -10.16 -10.13
N ASN A 361 6.15 -9.95 -10.08
CA ASN A 361 5.39 -9.48 -8.89
C ASN A 361 5.62 -10.24 -7.59
N GLY A 362 6.10 -11.48 -7.67
CA GLY A 362 6.45 -12.25 -6.49
C GLY A 362 7.59 -11.62 -5.68
N LEU A 363 8.45 -10.81 -6.32
CA LEU A 363 9.55 -10.11 -5.66
C LEU A 363 9.09 -8.85 -4.90
N THR A 364 7.85 -8.39 -5.06
CA THR A 364 7.29 -7.29 -4.22
C THR A 364 7.36 -7.62 -2.73
N HIS A 365 7.35 -8.91 -2.40
CA HIS A 365 7.52 -9.39 -1.04
C HIS A 365 8.88 -9.05 -0.41
N GLU A 366 9.87 -8.60 -1.19
CA GLU A 366 11.14 -8.08 -0.66
C GLU A 366 10.91 -6.98 0.39
N MET A 367 9.81 -6.21 0.27
CA MET A 367 9.45 -5.16 1.22
C MET A 367 9.43 -5.63 2.68
N TRP A 368 9.18 -6.92 2.91
CA TRP A 368 9.04 -7.47 4.25
C TRP A 368 10.30 -8.15 4.76
N MET A 369 11.32 -8.30 3.92
CA MET A 369 12.59 -8.92 4.29
C MET A 369 13.23 -8.22 5.48
N THR A 370 14.18 -8.91 6.12
CA THR A 370 14.98 -8.28 7.16
C THR A 370 15.74 -7.06 6.60
N GLU A 371 16.06 -6.11 7.47
CA GLU A 371 16.80 -4.93 7.05
C GLU A 371 18.17 -5.33 6.51
N LYS A 372 18.62 -4.64 5.45
CA LYS A 372 19.89 -4.95 4.77
C LYS A 372 19.96 -6.37 4.18
N ALA A 373 18.83 -7.03 3.98
CA ALA A 373 18.76 -8.29 3.24
C ALA A 373 19.30 -8.16 1.79
N THR A 374 19.42 -9.28 1.10
CA THR A 374 19.88 -9.32 -0.29
C THR A 374 18.77 -9.78 -1.23
N LEU A 375 18.50 -8.99 -2.28
CA LEU A 375 17.70 -9.42 -3.42
C LEU A 375 18.62 -9.81 -4.59
N VAL A 376 18.50 -11.04 -5.07
CA VAL A 376 19.11 -11.51 -6.32
C VAL A 376 18.01 -11.69 -7.36
N GLU A 377 17.93 -10.75 -8.28
CA GLU A 377 16.94 -10.74 -9.34
C GLU A 377 17.51 -11.30 -10.63
N LEU A 378 16.84 -12.31 -11.18
CA LEU A 378 17.26 -13.02 -12.38
C LEU A 378 16.53 -12.44 -13.60
N PHE A 379 17.28 -12.07 -14.63
CA PHE A 379 16.76 -11.56 -15.89
C PHE A 379 17.23 -12.38 -17.09
N HIS A 380 16.45 -12.33 -18.17
CA HIS A 380 16.98 -12.66 -19.48
C HIS A 380 18.07 -11.63 -19.86
N PRO A 381 19.22 -12.05 -20.43
CA PRO A 381 20.26 -11.13 -20.88
C PRO A 381 19.72 -10.00 -21.75
N GLY A 382 20.12 -8.76 -21.42
CA GLY A 382 19.68 -7.53 -22.07
C GLY A 382 18.33 -6.99 -21.60
N VAL A 383 17.60 -7.69 -20.74
CA VAL A 383 16.37 -7.20 -20.11
C VAL A 383 16.71 -6.56 -18.77
N PHE A 384 16.18 -5.36 -18.51
CA PHE A 384 16.29 -4.72 -17.21
C PHE A 384 15.13 -3.76 -16.95
N LEU A 385 14.62 -3.82 -15.73
CA LEU A 385 13.49 -3.08 -15.21
C LEU A 385 13.82 -2.71 -13.76
N ARG A 386 13.61 -1.45 -13.36
CA ARG A 386 13.98 -0.98 -12.01
C ARG A 386 12.96 -1.31 -10.92
N ASP A 387 11.95 -2.13 -11.22
CA ASP A 387 10.80 -2.34 -10.34
C ASP A 387 11.20 -2.72 -8.92
N TYR A 388 11.97 -3.81 -8.78
CA TYR A 388 12.44 -4.34 -7.50
C TYR A 388 13.79 -3.75 -7.11
N GLN A 389 14.63 -3.38 -8.08
CA GLN A 389 15.87 -2.64 -7.81
C GLN A 389 15.60 -1.36 -7.00
N ALA A 390 14.58 -0.58 -7.38
CA ALA A 390 14.26 0.67 -6.72
C ALA A 390 13.75 0.46 -5.29
N VAL A 391 13.00 -0.62 -5.06
CA VAL A 391 12.52 -1.03 -3.74
C VAL A 391 13.68 -1.52 -2.87
N ALA A 392 14.52 -2.41 -3.40
CA ALA A 392 15.73 -2.88 -2.72
C ALA A 392 16.61 -1.71 -2.27
N HIS A 393 16.84 -0.73 -3.15
CA HIS A 393 17.65 0.44 -2.82
C HIS A 393 17.03 1.26 -1.68
N VAL A 394 15.76 1.65 -1.79
CA VAL A 394 15.13 2.51 -0.77
C VAL A 394 15.04 1.83 0.59
N LEU A 395 14.93 0.49 0.63
CA LEU A 395 14.91 -0.29 1.86
C LEU A 395 16.31 -0.66 2.37
N GLY A 396 17.37 -0.26 1.65
CA GLY A 396 18.75 -0.55 2.02
C GLY A 396 19.18 -2.00 1.82
N HIS A 397 18.44 -2.77 1.01
CA HIS A 397 18.83 -4.12 0.60
C HIS A 397 20.01 -4.08 -0.37
N GLN A 398 20.86 -5.10 -0.30
CA GLN A 398 21.80 -5.37 -1.38
C GLN A 398 21.03 -5.90 -2.59
N TYR A 399 21.40 -5.46 -3.78
CA TYR A 399 20.69 -5.84 -5.00
C TYR A 399 21.67 -6.34 -6.07
N PHE A 400 21.34 -7.49 -6.66
CA PHE A 400 22.08 -8.09 -7.76
C PHE A 400 21.15 -8.42 -8.92
N ALA A 401 21.31 -7.72 -10.05
CA ALA A 401 20.67 -8.09 -11.31
C ALA A 401 21.56 -9.09 -12.06
N VAL A 402 21.10 -10.34 -12.19
CA VAL A 402 21.84 -11.42 -12.85
C VAL A 402 21.35 -11.60 -14.28
N TRP A 403 22.27 -11.48 -15.23
CA TRP A 403 22.09 -11.81 -16.65
C TRP A 403 22.80 -13.11 -16.96
N ASN A 404 22.11 -14.25 -16.79
CA ASN A 404 22.61 -15.60 -17.03
C ASN A 404 23.87 -15.99 -16.21
N ASP A 405 25.03 -15.47 -16.61
CA ASP A 405 26.38 -15.73 -16.11
C ASP A 405 27.16 -14.46 -15.75
N THR A 406 26.48 -13.31 -15.72
CA THR A 406 27.06 -12.00 -15.44
C THR A 406 26.16 -11.16 -14.55
N LEU A 407 26.70 -10.09 -13.96
CA LEU A 407 25.90 -9.07 -13.30
C LEU A 407 25.67 -7.92 -14.28
N HIS A 408 24.42 -7.47 -14.39
CA HIS A 408 24.17 -6.10 -14.84
C HIS A 408 24.41 -5.20 -13.63
N THR A 409 25.30 -4.22 -13.73
CA THR A 409 25.76 -3.43 -12.59
C THR A 409 25.11 -2.05 -12.54
N GLN A 410 25.19 -1.40 -11.37
CA GLN A 410 24.66 -0.05 -11.19
C GLN A 410 25.17 0.96 -12.20
N ALA A 411 26.48 0.95 -12.44
CA ALA A 411 27.10 1.83 -13.43
C ALA A 411 26.53 1.60 -14.84
N GLU A 412 26.16 0.37 -15.19
CA GLU A 412 25.67 0.04 -16.53
C GLU A 412 24.20 0.45 -16.74
N TRP A 413 23.33 0.27 -15.75
CA TRP A 413 21.92 0.70 -15.89
C TRP A 413 21.74 2.21 -15.69
N GLU A 414 22.63 2.86 -14.94
CA GLU A 414 22.65 4.33 -14.85
C GLU A 414 23.18 4.99 -16.14
N ALA A 415 24.09 4.32 -16.84
CA ALA A 415 24.63 4.81 -18.11
C ALA A 415 23.64 4.75 -19.28
N ASP A 416 22.64 3.88 -19.21
CA ASP A 416 21.62 3.69 -20.23
C ASP A 416 20.24 3.55 -19.58
N PRO A 417 19.66 4.67 -19.10
CA PRO A 417 18.46 4.66 -18.29
C PRO A 417 17.20 4.36 -19.11
N GLY A 418 16.29 3.64 -18.47
CA GLY A 418 15.00 3.25 -19.03
C GLY A 418 14.85 1.74 -19.12
N GLU A 419 13.61 1.30 -19.31
CA GLU A 419 13.29 -0.12 -19.42
C GLU A 419 13.97 -0.74 -20.66
N LYS A 420 14.75 -1.81 -20.46
CA LYS A 420 15.40 -2.54 -21.55
C LYS A 420 14.61 -3.79 -21.89
N MET A 421 14.16 -3.87 -23.15
CA MET A 421 13.45 -5.02 -23.71
C MET A 421 12.32 -5.55 -22.80
N SER A 422 11.60 -4.66 -22.10
CA SER A 422 10.58 -5.04 -21.11
C SER A 422 9.44 -5.89 -21.67
N TRP A 423 9.18 -5.80 -22.97
CA TRP A 423 8.24 -6.69 -23.67
C TRP A 423 8.62 -8.17 -23.55
N MET A 424 9.91 -8.50 -23.40
CA MET A 424 10.36 -9.89 -23.27
C MET A 424 9.85 -10.53 -21.98
N THR A 425 9.69 -9.76 -20.90
CA THR A 425 9.11 -10.26 -19.63
C THR A 425 7.63 -10.62 -19.75
N HIS A 426 6.97 -10.32 -20.87
CA HIS A 426 5.57 -10.63 -21.12
C HIS A 426 5.36 -11.56 -22.32
N SER A 427 6.46 -12.00 -22.95
CA SER A 427 6.43 -12.76 -24.21
C SER A 427 6.43 -14.28 -24.02
N GLY A 428 6.52 -14.76 -22.77
CA GLY A 428 6.78 -16.17 -22.47
C GLY A 428 8.23 -16.59 -22.70
N THR A 429 9.14 -15.64 -22.95
CA THR A 429 10.58 -15.91 -23.04
C THR A 429 11.10 -16.41 -21.69
N GLU A 430 11.71 -17.59 -21.69
CA GLU A 430 12.29 -18.22 -20.51
C GLU A 430 13.67 -17.64 -20.19
N PHE A 431 13.99 -17.56 -18.90
CA PHE A 431 15.16 -16.85 -18.41
C PHE A 431 16.31 -17.85 -18.23
N PRO A 432 17.46 -17.67 -18.91
CA PRO A 432 18.61 -18.53 -18.70
C PRO A 432 19.33 -18.19 -17.40
N LEU A 433 19.97 -19.17 -16.79
CA LEU A 433 20.81 -19.03 -15.61
C LEU A 433 21.96 -20.04 -15.68
N TYR A 434 23.18 -19.54 -15.69
CA TYR A 434 24.35 -20.39 -15.54
C TYR A 434 24.59 -20.63 -14.05
N VAL A 435 24.07 -21.75 -13.54
CA VAL A 435 24.09 -22.07 -12.10
C VAL A 435 25.49 -22.02 -11.46
N PRO A 436 26.61 -22.41 -12.11
CA PRO A 436 27.94 -22.24 -11.53
C PRO A 436 28.34 -20.78 -11.25
N PHE A 437 27.85 -19.83 -12.06
CA PHE A 437 28.01 -18.41 -11.76
C PHE A 437 27.21 -18.01 -10.52
N PHE A 438 25.94 -18.44 -10.45
CA PHE A 438 25.11 -18.18 -9.26
C PHE A 438 25.71 -18.80 -7.99
N GLU A 439 26.27 -20.01 -8.07
CA GLU A 439 26.97 -20.64 -6.96
C GLU A 439 28.14 -19.78 -6.46
N THR A 440 28.94 -19.25 -7.39
CA THR A 440 30.04 -18.33 -7.05
C THR A 440 29.54 -17.03 -6.41
N LEU A 441 28.40 -16.51 -6.88
CA LEU A 441 27.75 -15.36 -6.27
C LEU A 441 27.28 -15.69 -4.86
N LEU A 442 26.59 -16.82 -4.68
CA LEU A 442 26.10 -17.28 -3.38
C LEU A 442 27.25 -17.45 -2.38
N ASP A 443 28.38 -18.05 -2.79
CA ASP A 443 29.56 -18.17 -1.94
C ASP A 443 30.09 -16.80 -1.46
N ARG A 444 30.01 -15.77 -2.30
CA ARG A 444 30.39 -14.39 -1.92
C ARG A 444 29.38 -13.77 -0.96
N LEU A 445 28.09 -13.99 -1.19
CA LEU A 445 27.04 -13.50 -0.30
C LEU A 445 27.19 -14.11 1.09
N LEU A 446 27.34 -15.44 1.17
CA LEU A 446 27.51 -16.16 2.43
C LEU A 446 28.81 -15.80 3.17
N ALA A 447 29.85 -15.34 2.46
CA ALA A 447 31.07 -14.84 3.09
C ALA A 447 30.94 -13.42 3.67
N GLY A 448 29.90 -12.67 3.27
CA GLY A 448 29.64 -11.30 3.69
C GLY A 448 28.53 -11.15 4.74
N VAL A 449 27.82 -12.24 5.07
CA VAL A 449 26.78 -12.30 6.11
C VAL A 449 27.37 -12.57 7.48
#